data_AF-A0A1S1Y0L4-F1
#
_entry.id   AF-A0A1S1Y0L4-F1
#
_cell.length_a   1.000
_cell.length_b   1.000
_cell.length_c   1.000
_cell.angle_alpha   90.00
_cell.angle_beta   90.00
_cell.angle_gamma   90.00
#
_symmetry.space_group_name_H-M   'P 1'
#
loop_
_entity.id
_entity.type
_entity.pdbx_description
1 polymer ?
#
loop_
_entity_poly.entity_id
_entity_poly.type
_entity_poly.pdbx_seq_one_letter_code
_entity_poly.pdbx_strand_id
1 'polypeptide(L)'
;MDELNNGIRGVLIWSVWFPSSGLGTPVLEAPASRLVVDGKLELPRLHSQAGAWELVKSKYRMEISNNPEVQRVLDWLFSFIEPVEWRSRKKKIEQHLGDLHKPKKSRQEAINHESLSVQSDKMGWYLYLAEMILTESTKYEPIQGARVIPIFERLGTDFELLRQIGGIEQKLINLLKFGKRNIPEPDSALFEILVALLWKRNGWKDVSFIPESPLEKRPDIKAASENTEWFIECKRLNGASEYSKEERQKWIKMWRHLRDYLVAKQIPAVFEIVFHVELDTLPDDFLVRQLAGKLPLLSSSCLVISNEQWQVSFDTVNFEKAKAHLEQFSVKMPSTQLQELIAGYRDPNRGFTHVVCGKTEYFGEGHVNNKYLTSMDFAAGAFWHCDAGRSVDKKARDMKKRLGEAVDQLPENKNSVVHVGLETLDGVLVEEEIFNTAQNFDNSGKDLHWIYCHLFQSYAPPDQDWVFDETVHYFSHKDCRHEQPLTHHLVMTDVGASNDGVHWLRNAP
;
A
#
# COMPACT_ATOMS: atom_id res chain seq x y z
N MET A 1 -40.98 30.62 -2.47
CA MET A 1 -41.19 30.46 -1.02
C MET A 1 -41.48 29.00 -0.80
N ASP A 2 -40.49 28.35 -0.21
CA ASP A 2 -40.55 27.14 0.63
C ASP A 2 -41.25 25.90 0.08
N GLU A 3 -40.44 24.99 -0.49
CA GLU A 3 -40.33 23.57 -0.10
C GLU A 3 -39.51 22.81 -1.15
N LEU A 4 -38.19 22.72 -0.93
CA LEU A 4 -37.30 21.68 -1.49
C LEU A 4 -35.94 21.76 -0.79
N ASN A 5 -35.97 21.68 0.55
CA ASN A 5 -34.79 21.52 1.38
C ASN A 5 -34.55 20.02 1.58
N ASN A 6 -34.24 19.30 0.49
CA ASN A 6 -33.76 17.93 0.58
C ASN A 6 -32.27 17.98 0.89
N GLY A 7 -31.92 17.50 2.09
CA GLY A 7 -30.57 17.49 2.65
C GLY A 7 -29.52 17.01 1.65
N ILE A 8 -28.40 17.74 1.64
CA ILE A 8 -27.22 17.45 0.82
C ILE A 8 -26.74 16.03 1.14
N ARG A 9 -27.07 15.07 0.26
CA ARG A 9 -26.51 13.71 0.26
C ARG A 9 -25.05 13.80 -0.20
N GLY A 10 -24.12 13.54 0.71
CA GLY A 10 -22.69 13.59 0.40
C GLY A 10 -22.31 12.54 -0.64
N VAL A 11 -21.74 12.97 -1.76
CA VAL A 11 -21.02 12.09 -2.70
C VAL A 11 -19.57 12.06 -2.23
N LEU A 12 -19.08 10.89 -1.82
CA LEU A 12 -17.69 10.69 -1.45
C LEU A 12 -17.03 9.78 -2.49
N ILE A 13 -15.81 10.14 -2.87
CA ILE A 13 -15.02 9.46 -3.90
C ILE A 13 -13.75 9.00 -3.22
N TRP A 14 -13.46 7.71 -3.35
CA TRP A 14 -12.21 7.13 -2.88
C TRP A 14 -11.67 6.16 -3.94
N SER A 15 -10.35 6.16 -4.09
CA SER A 15 -9.63 5.21 -4.93
C SER A 15 -8.61 4.49 -4.04
N VAL A 16 -8.74 3.18 -3.90
CA VAL A 16 -7.86 2.33 -3.07
C VAL A 16 -7.38 1.20 -3.97
N TRP A 17 -6.09 0.91 -3.97
CA TRP A 17 -5.42 0.12 -5.01
C TRP A 17 -4.56 -0.97 -4.39
N PHE A 18 -4.45 -2.11 -5.06
CA PHE A 18 -3.53 -3.22 -4.78
C PHE A 18 -3.23 -4.02 -6.17
N PRO A 19 -2.15 -4.85 -6.45
CA PRO A 19 -1.54 -5.46 -7.80
C PRO A 19 -1.79 -6.89 -8.54
N SER A 20 -2.07 -7.08 -9.87
CA SER A 20 -2.92 -8.20 -10.46
C SER A 20 -2.22 -9.52 -10.79
N SER A 21 -2.89 -10.71 -10.81
CA SER A 21 -2.37 -11.94 -11.45
C SER A 21 -3.16 -12.43 -12.68
N GLY A 22 -2.45 -12.90 -13.73
CA GLY A 22 -3.02 -13.59 -14.90
C GLY A 22 -1.93 -14.14 -15.85
N LEU A 23 -2.07 -15.40 -16.29
CA LEU A 23 -1.23 -16.08 -17.30
C LEU A 23 -2.11 -16.58 -18.46
N GLY A 24 -1.60 -16.54 -19.70
CA GLY A 24 -2.38 -16.74 -20.95
C GLY A 24 -2.44 -18.16 -21.55
N THR A 25 -3.62 -18.46 -22.12
CA THR A 25 -4.07 -19.38 -23.22
C THR A 25 -3.20 -20.54 -23.75
N PRO A 26 -3.83 -21.72 -24.04
CA PRO A 26 -4.59 -21.90 -25.29
C PRO A 26 -6.06 -22.29 -25.08
N VAL A 27 -6.88 -22.03 -26.11
CA VAL A 27 -8.30 -22.34 -26.30
C VAL A 27 -8.82 -23.50 -25.44
N LEU A 28 -9.63 -23.19 -24.43
CA LEU A 28 -10.63 -24.08 -23.82
C LEU A 28 -11.71 -23.21 -23.17
N GLU A 29 -12.94 -23.72 -23.21
CA GLU A 29 -14.22 -23.04 -23.04
C GLU A 29 -14.33 -22.19 -21.77
N ALA A 30 -15.14 -21.14 -21.85
CA ALA A 30 -15.57 -20.34 -20.70
C ALA A 30 -15.98 -21.24 -19.53
N PRO A 31 -15.69 -20.89 -18.25
CA PRO A 31 -16.23 -21.63 -17.13
C PRO A 31 -17.74 -21.35 -17.04
N ALA A 32 -18.51 -22.12 -17.79
CA ALA A 32 -19.84 -22.53 -17.38
C ALA A 32 -19.70 -23.28 -16.04
N SER A 33 -20.65 -23.02 -15.15
CA SER A 33 -20.81 -23.57 -13.80
C SER A 33 -19.96 -22.94 -12.68
N ARG A 34 -20.50 -21.88 -12.08
CA ARG A 34 -20.34 -21.64 -10.64
C ARG A 34 -20.92 -22.86 -9.93
N LEU A 35 -20.05 -23.76 -9.46
CA LEU A 35 -20.42 -24.71 -8.43
C LEU A 35 -20.77 -23.90 -7.18
N VAL A 36 -22.07 -23.82 -6.92
CA VAL A 36 -22.61 -23.45 -5.61
C VAL A 36 -22.09 -24.50 -4.63
N VAL A 37 -21.06 -24.15 -3.87
CA VAL A 37 -20.71 -24.88 -2.66
C VAL A 37 -21.42 -24.17 -1.52
N ASP A 38 -22.50 -24.80 -1.07
CA ASP A 38 -23.12 -24.53 0.22
C ASP A 38 -22.04 -24.55 1.30
N GLY A 39 -21.74 -23.38 1.84
CA GLY A 39 -20.80 -23.20 2.92
C GLY A 39 -20.97 -21.79 3.46
N LYS A 40 -21.62 -21.67 4.62
CA LYS A 40 -21.73 -20.42 5.36
C LYS A 40 -20.34 -19.78 5.48
N LEU A 41 -20.10 -18.69 4.75
CA LEU A 41 -19.06 -17.75 5.14
C LEU A 41 -19.59 -17.03 6.38
N GLU A 42 -19.26 -17.54 7.56
CA GLU A 42 -19.33 -16.75 8.78
C GLU A 42 -18.30 -15.62 8.64
N LEU A 43 -18.75 -14.37 8.76
CA LEU A 43 -17.83 -13.24 8.83
C LEU A 43 -16.93 -13.43 10.08
N PRO A 44 -15.61 -13.26 9.97
CA PRO A 44 -14.68 -13.48 11.08
C PRO A 44 -15.00 -12.62 12.31
N ARG A 45 -14.58 -13.08 13.49
CA ARG A 45 -14.64 -12.29 14.73
C ARG A 45 -13.73 -11.07 14.60
N LEU A 46 -14.33 -9.89 14.72
CA LEU A 46 -13.72 -8.61 14.43
C LEU A 46 -12.78 -8.18 15.55
N HIS A 47 -11.49 -8.43 15.35
CA HIS A 47 -10.50 -7.45 15.74
C HIS A 47 -10.01 -6.84 14.43
N SER A 48 -9.88 -5.52 14.35
CA SER A 48 -9.13 -4.81 13.29
C SER A 48 -9.59 -4.92 11.83
N GLN A 49 -10.56 -4.15 11.35
CA GLN A 49 -10.45 -2.74 10.96
C GLN A 49 -11.63 -1.95 11.50
N ALA A 50 -11.56 -1.58 12.77
CA ALA A 50 -12.52 -0.67 13.40
C ALA A 50 -14.02 -0.99 13.14
N GLY A 51 -14.37 -2.27 12.98
CA GLY A 51 -15.72 -2.75 12.82
C GLY A 51 -16.13 -3.63 14.00
N ALA A 52 -16.27 -3.08 15.20
CA ALA A 52 -17.02 -3.74 16.25
C ALA A 52 -17.76 -2.66 17.04
N TRP A 53 -18.90 -2.24 16.53
CA TRP A 53 -19.81 -1.34 17.24
C TRP A 53 -21.23 -1.90 17.19
N GLU A 54 -21.39 -3.18 17.53
CA GLU A 54 -22.73 -3.71 17.83
C GLU A 54 -23.22 -3.06 19.12
N LEU A 55 -24.13 -2.09 18.97
CA LEU A 55 -24.90 -1.42 20.02
C LEU A 55 -24.10 -1.10 21.30
N VAL A 56 -23.68 0.16 21.45
CA VAL A 56 -23.35 0.71 22.78
C VAL A 56 -22.11 0.02 23.40
N LYS A 57 -21.02 0.78 23.55
CA LYS A 57 -20.24 0.74 24.80
C LYS A 57 -21.22 0.92 25.97
N SER A 58 -21.94 -0.12 26.40
CA SER A 58 -22.88 0.02 27.52
C SER A 58 -22.14 0.36 28.82
N LYS A 59 -20.80 0.41 28.81
CA LYS A 59 -19.99 1.27 29.66
C LYS A 59 -18.61 1.46 29.03
N TYR A 60 -18.09 2.68 29.05
CA TYR A 60 -16.70 3.01 28.72
C TYR A 60 -15.68 1.98 29.27
N ARG A 61 -15.00 1.25 28.37
CA ARG A 61 -13.59 0.83 28.48
C ARG A 61 -13.18 0.34 27.08
N MET A 62 -12.34 1.11 26.41
CA MET A 62 -11.72 0.68 25.14
C MET A 62 -10.56 -0.25 25.52
N GLU A 63 -10.52 -1.47 24.99
CA GLU A 63 -9.29 -2.26 25.02
C GLU A 63 -8.33 -1.65 24.01
N ILE A 64 -7.29 -1.01 24.55
CA ILE A 64 -6.14 -0.47 23.82
C ILE A 64 -5.44 -1.65 23.13
N SER A 65 -5.04 -1.49 21.86
CA SER A 65 -4.14 -2.46 21.21
C SER A 65 -2.88 -2.55 22.06
N ASN A 66 -2.69 -3.70 22.73
CA ASN A 66 -1.54 -3.94 23.58
C ASN A 66 -0.39 -4.46 22.70
N ASN A 67 0.23 -3.56 21.95
CA ASN A 67 1.41 -3.86 21.13
C ASN A 67 2.65 -3.21 21.80
N PRO A 68 3.30 -3.91 22.76
CA PRO A 68 4.42 -3.36 23.50
C PRO A 68 5.64 -3.07 22.62
N GLU A 69 5.80 -3.75 21.48
CA GLU A 69 6.86 -3.56 20.50
C GLU A 69 6.70 -2.20 19.82
N VAL A 70 5.51 -1.90 19.28
CA VAL A 70 5.19 -0.60 18.68
C VAL A 70 5.30 0.51 19.73
N GLN A 71 4.77 0.30 20.95
CA GLN A 71 4.85 1.29 22.03
C GLN A 71 6.31 1.61 22.39
N ARG A 72 7.18 0.59 22.52
CA ARG A 72 8.60 0.77 22.87
C ARG A 72 9.34 1.63 21.84
N VAL A 73 9.11 1.38 20.55
CA VAL A 73 9.74 2.16 19.47
C VAL A 73 9.18 3.58 19.43
N LEU A 74 7.88 3.73 19.62
CA LEU A 74 7.22 5.04 19.67
C LEU A 74 7.77 5.90 20.81
N ASP A 75 7.90 5.33 22.01
CA ASP A 75 8.49 6.00 23.18
C ASP A 75 9.94 6.42 22.93
N TRP A 76 10.74 5.55 22.29
CA TRP A 76 12.11 5.89 21.93
C TRP A 76 12.18 7.04 20.93
N LEU A 77 11.34 7.03 19.88
CA LEU A 77 11.28 8.12 18.91
C LEU A 77 10.81 9.43 19.55
N PHE A 78 9.82 9.37 20.45
CA PHE A 78 9.36 10.54 21.21
C PHE A 78 10.41 11.06 22.19
N SER A 79 11.35 10.25 22.65
CA SER A 79 12.47 10.75 23.47
C SER A 79 13.37 11.76 22.73
N PHE A 80 13.30 11.81 21.40
CA PHE A 80 14.03 12.75 20.55
C PHE A 80 13.19 13.96 20.09
N ILE A 81 11.91 14.04 20.49
CA ILE A 81 10.97 15.10 20.06
C ILE A 81 10.42 15.81 21.29
N GLU A 82 10.51 17.14 21.30
CA GLU A 82 9.89 17.92 22.37
C GLU A 82 8.36 17.74 22.36
N PRO A 83 7.69 17.53 23.50
CA PRO A 83 6.24 17.33 23.55
C PRO A 83 5.41 18.46 22.93
N VAL A 84 5.93 19.68 22.91
CA VAL A 84 5.29 20.83 22.23
C VAL A 84 5.40 20.71 20.71
N GLU A 85 6.53 20.23 20.20
CA GLU A 85 6.75 19.99 18.77
C GLU A 85 5.80 18.89 18.27
N TRP A 86 5.73 17.75 18.98
CA TRP A 86 4.83 16.66 18.59
C TRP A 86 3.37 17.10 18.54
N ARG A 87 2.88 17.80 19.57
CA ARG A 87 1.50 18.34 19.59
C ARG A 87 1.21 19.25 18.40
N SER A 88 2.18 20.05 17.98
CA SER A 88 2.06 20.91 16.80
C SER A 88 1.96 20.10 15.49
N ARG A 89 2.79 19.07 15.33
CA ARG A 89 2.75 18.16 14.17
C ARG A 89 1.44 17.39 14.11
N LYS A 90 1.02 16.74 15.20
CA LYS A 90 -0.27 16.04 15.34
C LYS A 90 -1.44 16.92 14.95
N LYS A 91 -1.49 18.16 15.44
CA LYS A 91 -2.54 19.14 15.10
C LYS A 91 -2.59 19.45 13.60
N LYS A 92 -1.46 19.60 12.91
CA LYS A 92 -1.42 19.84 11.46
C LYS A 92 -1.93 18.64 10.67
N ILE A 93 -1.58 17.43 11.09
CA ILE A 93 -2.09 16.18 10.49
C ILE A 93 -3.61 16.11 10.65
N GLU A 94 -4.11 16.32 11.86
CA GLU A 94 -5.55 16.32 12.15
C GLU A 94 -6.31 17.42 11.38
N GLN A 95 -5.72 18.61 11.21
CA GLN A 95 -6.28 19.66 10.37
C GLN A 95 -6.38 19.25 8.90
N HIS A 96 -5.31 18.67 8.34
CA HIS A 96 -5.29 18.15 6.97
C HIS A 96 -6.38 17.08 6.76
N LEU A 97 -6.46 16.10 7.67
CA LEU A 97 -7.48 15.06 7.63
C LEU A 97 -8.90 15.65 7.75
N GLY A 98 -9.10 16.62 8.63
CA GLY A 98 -10.39 17.31 8.77
C GLY A 98 -10.79 18.03 7.49
N ASP A 99 -9.85 18.69 6.81
CA ASP A 99 -10.07 19.38 5.53
C ASP A 99 -10.45 18.42 4.39
N LEU A 100 -9.83 17.24 4.34
CA LEU A 100 -10.19 16.19 3.37
C LEU A 100 -11.63 15.72 3.51
N HIS A 101 -12.12 15.61 4.74
CA HIS A 101 -13.46 15.10 5.05
C HIS A 101 -14.57 16.17 4.98
N LYS A 102 -14.21 17.45 4.77
CA LYS A 102 -15.19 18.52 4.60
C LYS A 102 -16.11 18.23 3.40
N PRO A 103 -17.45 18.35 3.56
CA PRO A 103 -18.37 18.24 2.44
C PRO A 103 -17.99 19.20 1.31
N LYS A 104 -17.93 18.69 0.08
CA LYS A 104 -17.68 19.50 -1.11
C LYS A 104 -18.99 20.16 -1.56
N LYS A 105 -18.94 21.39 -2.09
CA LYS A 105 -20.17 22.16 -2.37
C LYS A 105 -20.85 21.73 -3.68
N SER A 106 -20.14 21.02 -4.55
CA SER A 106 -20.69 20.49 -5.81
C SER A 106 -20.00 19.18 -6.23
N ARG A 107 -20.60 18.44 -7.17
CA ARG A 107 -19.97 17.24 -7.78
C ARG A 107 -18.71 17.61 -8.56
N GLN A 108 -18.69 18.80 -9.16
CA GLN A 108 -17.53 19.34 -9.86
C GLN A 108 -16.42 19.74 -8.89
N GLU A 109 -16.69 20.00 -7.61
CA GLU A 109 -15.67 20.23 -6.57
C GLU A 109 -15.29 18.95 -5.82
N ALA A 110 -16.08 17.89 -5.96
CA ALA A 110 -15.77 16.55 -5.48
C ALA A 110 -14.72 15.90 -6.40
N ILE A 111 -13.55 16.53 -6.48
CA ILE A 111 -12.39 16.12 -7.25
C ILE A 111 -11.29 15.61 -6.31
N ASN A 112 -11.62 15.19 -5.08
CA ASN A 112 -10.61 14.85 -4.09
C ASN A 112 -9.70 13.72 -4.61
N HIS A 113 -8.53 14.15 -5.08
CA HIS A 113 -7.40 13.32 -5.50
C HIS A 113 -6.28 13.37 -4.45
N GLU A 114 -6.48 14.15 -3.38
CA GLU A 114 -5.51 14.32 -2.33
C GLU A 114 -5.41 13.03 -1.52
N SER A 115 -4.18 12.56 -1.34
CA SER A 115 -3.90 11.39 -0.52
C SER A 115 -4.25 11.66 0.94
N LEU A 116 -4.73 10.65 1.67
CA LEU A 116 -4.89 10.71 3.13
C LEU A 116 -3.55 10.89 3.84
N SER A 117 -2.47 10.38 3.25
CA SER A 117 -1.12 10.47 3.81
C SER A 117 -0.59 11.91 3.76
N VAL A 118 -0.01 12.38 4.87
CA VAL A 118 0.61 13.71 4.93
C VAL A 118 2.05 13.65 4.41
N GLN A 119 2.24 13.96 3.12
CA GLN A 119 3.54 13.82 2.46
C GLN A 119 4.58 14.87 2.89
N SER A 120 4.15 16.06 3.32
CA SER A 120 5.06 17.12 3.77
C SER A 120 5.74 16.82 5.10
N ASP A 121 5.17 15.92 5.90
CA ASP A 121 5.72 15.43 7.16
C ASP A 121 5.45 13.92 7.28
N LYS A 122 6.03 13.15 6.35
CA LYS A 122 5.79 11.70 6.24
C LYS A 122 6.17 10.94 7.51
N MET A 123 7.29 11.27 8.16
CA MET A 123 7.63 10.64 9.43
C MET A 123 6.65 11.02 10.56
N GLY A 124 6.14 12.26 10.56
CA GLY A 124 5.09 12.68 11.49
C GLY A 124 3.79 11.92 11.27
N TRP A 125 3.45 11.65 10.01
CA TRP A 125 2.35 10.77 9.64
C TRP A 125 2.52 9.35 10.18
N TYR A 126 3.74 8.79 10.14
CA TYR A 126 4.01 7.45 10.66
C TYR A 126 3.88 7.38 12.18
N LEU A 127 4.42 8.37 12.89
CA LEU A 127 4.23 8.51 14.33
C LEU A 127 2.76 8.68 14.69
N TYR A 128 1.99 9.40 13.88
CA TYR A 128 0.55 9.59 14.10
C TYR A 128 -0.18 8.25 13.99
N LEU A 129 0.10 7.45 12.95
CA LEU A 129 -0.50 6.11 12.80
C LEU A 129 -0.16 5.20 13.99
N ALA A 130 1.11 5.17 14.42
CA ALA A 130 1.56 4.40 15.57
C ALA A 130 0.93 4.86 16.90
N GLU A 131 0.76 6.17 17.11
CA GLU A 131 0.05 6.67 18.29
C GLU A 131 -1.45 6.33 18.23
N MET A 132 -2.10 6.50 17.08
CA MET A 132 -3.55 6.29 16.94
C MET A 132 -3.96 4.83 17.07
N ILE A 133 -3.17 3.87 16.57
CA ILE A 133 -3.49 2.43 16.77
C ILE A 133 -3.45 2.05 18.26
N LEU A 134 -2.57 2.68 19.05
CA LEU A 134 -2.42 2.43 20.48
C LEU A 134 -3.44 3.21 21.33
N THR A 135 -3.81 4.44 20.94
CA THR A 135 -4.54 5.36 21.85
C THR A 135 -5.95 5.71 21.39
N GLU A 136 -6.19 5.80 20.07
CA GLU A 136 -7.42 6.35 19.48
C GLU A 136 -7.76 5.64 18.15
N SER A 137 -8.08 4.34 18.21
CA SER A 137 -8.27 3.49 17.02
C SER A 137 -9.35 3.98 16.05
N THR A 138 -10.30 4.81 16.49
CA THR A 138 -11.30 5.42 15.60
C THR A 138 -10.68 6.41 14.59
N LYS A 139 -9.52 7.00 14.91
CA LYS A 139 -8.78 7.93 14.05
C LYS A 139 -7.71 7.25 13.20
N TYR A 140 -7.30 6.03 13.56
CA TYR A 140 -6.29 5.25 12.84
C TYR A 140 -6.72 4.96 11.40
N GLU A 141 -5.79 5.04 10.44
CA GLU A 141 -6.04 4.72 9.03
C GLU A 141 -5.42 3.35 8.70
N PRO A 142 -6.22 2.27 8.54
CA PRO A 142 -5.69 0.92 8.43
C PRO A 142 -4.85 0.67 7.17
N ILE A 143 -5.17 1.29 6.03
CA ILE A 143 -4.49 0.98 4.77
C ILE A 143 -3.05 1.52 4.80
N GLN A 144 -2.86 2.78 5.23
CA GLN A 144 -1.54 3.36 5.45
C GLN A 144 -0.86 2.72 6.66
N GLY A 145 -1.63 2.39 7.69
CA GLY A 145 -1.15 1.71 8.87
C GLY A 145 -0.51 0.35 8.58
N ALA A 146 -1.10 -0.46 7.71
CA ALA A 146 -0.56 -1.76 7.31
C ALA A 146 0.80 -1.69 6.59
N ARG A 147 1.17 -0.52 6.06
CA ARG A 147 2.52 -0.30 5.49
C ARG A 147 3.55 0.10 6.54
N VAL A 148 3.10 0.70 7.64
CA VAL A 148 3.96 1.42 8.60
C VAL A 148 4.10 0.66 9.91
N ILE A 149 2.99 0.22 10.51
CA ILE A 149 2.98 -0.45 11.81
C ILE A 149 3.87 -1.70 11.84
N PRO A 150 3.92 -2.56 10.79
CA PRO A 150 4.82 -3.71 10.79
C PRO A 150 6.30 -3.32 10.95
N ILE A 151 6.70 -2.14 10.46
CA ILE A 151 8.08 -1.64 10.61
C ILE A 151 8.35 -1.35 12.08
N PHE A 152 7.43 -0.64 12.75
CA PHE A 152 7.55 -0.32 14.17
C PHE A 152 7.58 -1.59 15.02
N GLU A 153 6.75 -2.58 14.68
CA GLU A 153 6.74 -3.87 15.36
C GLU A 153 8.09 -4.59 15.20
N ARG A 154 8.61 -4.71 13.98
CA ARG A 154 9.92 -5.34 13.72
C ARG A 154 11.06 -4.66 14.50
N LEU A 155 11.09 -3.32 14.49
CA LEU A 155 12.08 -2.53 15.24
C LEU A 155 11.94 -2.76 16.76
N GLY A 156 10.73 -2.95 17.26
CA GLY A 156 10.44 -3.20 18.67
C GLY A 156 10.80 -4.62 19.10
N THR A 157 10.57 -5.61 18.23
CA THR A 157 10.95 -7.01 18.44
C THR A 157 12.46 -7.14 18.60
N ASP A 158 13.25 -6.51 17.72
CA ASP A 158 14.73 -6.58 17.79
C ASP A 158 15.37 -5.35 18.45
N PHE A 159 14.65 -4.68 19.33
CA PHE A 159 15.06 -3.39 19.88
C PHE A 159 16.48 -3.39 20.48
N GLU A 160 16.86 -4.47 21.18
CA GLU A 160 18.20 -4.59 21.78
C GLU A 160 19.32 -4.74 20.73
N LEU A 161 19.04 -5.40 19.59
CA LEU A 161 20.00 -5.48 18.48
C LEU A 161 20.07 -4.15 17.73
N LEU A 162 18.92 -3.51 17.51
CA LEU A 162 18.81 -2.21 16.86
C LEU A 162 19.69 -1.16 17.55
N ARG A 163 19.69 -1.12 18.89
CA ARG A 163 20.52 -0.21 19.69
C ARG A 163 22.02 -0.46 19.59
N GLN A 164 22.44 -1.64 19.14
CA GLN A 164 23.86 -1.98 18.95
C GLN A 164 24.40 -1.58 17.57
N ILE A 165 23.56 -1.04 16.68
CA ILE A 165 23.99 -0.59 15.36
C ILE A 165 24.66 0.77 15.49
N GLY A 166 25.90 0.87 15.00
CA GLY A 166 26.67 2.12 15.05
C GLY A 166 25.97 3.23 14.26
N GLY A 167 25.74 4.38 14.91
CA GLY A 167 25.12 5.55 14.29
C GLY A 167 23.59 5.56 14.25
N ILE A 168 22.90 4.58 14.83
CA ILE A 168 21.43 4.48 14.78
C ILE A 168 20.71 5.71 15.35
N GLU A 169 21.13 6.21 16.51
CA GLU A 169 20.47 7.38 17.14
C GLU A 169 20.54 8.61 16.24
N GLN A 170 21.69 8.87 15.62
CA GLN A 170 21.85 9.98 14.69
C GLN A 170 20.98 9.80 13.45
N LYS A 171 20.85 8.57 12.94
CA LYS A 171 19.97 8.23 11.81
C LYS A 171 18.50 8.51 12.15
N LEU A 172 18.04 8.10 13.34
CA LEU A 172 16.68 8.38 13.82
C LEU A 172 16.44 9.87 14.06
N ILE A 173 17.36 10.58 14.68
CA ILE A 173 17.27 12.04 14.87
C ILE A 173 17.15 12.76 13.52
N ASN A 174 17.90 12.31 12.50
CA ASN A 174 17.80 12.88 11.16
C ASN A 174 16.45 12.56 10.51
N LEU A 175 15.98 11.31 10.62
CA LEU A 175 14.68 10.87 10.13
C LEU A 175 13.52 11.71 10.69
N LEU A 176 13.56 12.02 11.99
CA LEU A 176 12.54 12.84 12.66
C LEU A 176 12.52 14.31 12.22
N LYS A 177 13.61 14.79 11.59
CA LYS A 177 13.77 16.14 11.03
C LYS A 177 13.33 16.25 9.57
N PHE A 178 12.69 15.21 9.01
CA PHE A 178 12.19 15.21 7.63
C PHE A 178 11.35 16.47 7.30
N GLY A 179 11.41 16.90 6.04
CA GLY A 179 10.84 18.17 5.58
C GLY A 179 11.79 19.37 5.71
N LYS A 180 12.99 19.17 6.29
CA LYS A 180 14.11 20.11 6.24
C LYS A 180 15.05 19.76 5.08
N ARG A 181 15.85 20.75 4.64
CA ARG A 181 16.77 20.61 3.51
C ARG A 181 17.81 19.51 3.78
N ASN A 182 18.08 18.67 2.78
CA ASN A 182 19.08 17.59 2.81
C ASN A 182 18.81 16.50 3.88
N ILE A 183 17.54 16.25 4.22
CA ILE A 183 17.18 15.12 5.09
C ILE A 183 16.69 13.95 4.23
N PRO A 184 17.18 12.71 4.46
CA PRO A 184 16.75 11.53 3.72
C PRO A 184 15.23 11.31 3.77
N GLU A 185 14.74 10.68 2.72
CA GLU A 185 13.35 10.27 2.59
C GLU A 185 13.03 9.15 3.62
N PRO A 186 11.91 9.23 4.39
CA PRO A 186 11.65 8.31 5.48
C PRO A 186 11.61 6.82 5.12
N ASP A 187 11.02 6.45 3.98
CA ASP A 187 10.94 5.05 3.56
C ASP A 187 12.33 4.51 3.22
N SER A 188 13.19 5.33 2.60
CA SER A 188 14.59 4.97 2.36
C SER A 188 15.37 4.75 3.65
N ALA A 189 15.29 5.71 4.58
CA ALA A 189 16.02 5.62 5.84
C ALA A 189 15.53 4.46 6.73
N LEU A 190 14.22 4.21 6.78
CA LEU A 190 13.67 3.05 7.49
C LEU A 190 14.11 1.74 6.85
N PHE A 191 14.16 1.66 5.51
CA PHE A 191 14.66 0.48 4.82
C PHE A 191 16.13 0.22 5.12
N GLU A 192 16.99 1.24 5.12
CA GLU A 192 18.39 1.10 5.56
C GLU A 192 18.50 0.58 7.00
N ILE A 193 17.65 1.06 7.91
CA ILE A 193 17.63 0.58 9.31
C ILE A 193 17.24 -0.89 9.36
N LEU A 194 16.21 -1.31 8.62
CA LEU A 194 15.78 -2.69 8.54
C LEU A 194 16.86 -3.60 7.93
N VAL A 195 17.59 -3.14 6.92
CA VAL A 195 18.73 -3.87 6.33
C VAL A 195 19.88 -3.99 7.34
N ALA A 196 20.26 -2.91 8.03
CA ALA A 196 21.30 -2.98 9.06
C ALA A 196 20.91 -3.96 10.18
N LEU A 197 19.63 -3.98 10.55
CA LEU A 197 19.07 -4.91 11.51
C LEU A 197 19.09 -6.36 11.00
N LEU A 198 18.76 -6.61 9.73
CA LEU A 198 18.90 -7.91 9.08
C LEU A 198 20.34 -8.45 9.18
N TRP A 199 21.33 -7.59 8.92
CA TRP A 199 22.74 -7.98 9.03
C TRP A 199 23.12 -8.32 10.49
N LYS A 200 22.66 -7.52 11.47
CA LYS A 200 22.81 -7.86 12.89
C LYS A 200 22.15 -9.20 13.27
N ARG A 201 20.93 -9.47 12.79
CA ARG A 201 20.20 -10.73 13.00
C ARG A 201 20.93 -11.93 12.39
N ASN A 202 21.68 -11.72 11.31
CA ASN A 202 22.55 -12.73 10.69
C ASN A 202 23.92 -12.89 11.40
N GLY A 203 24.11 -12.28 12.58
CA GLY A 203 25.29 -12.52 13.43
C GLY A 203 26.51 -11.64 13.12
N TRP A 204 26.38 -10.63 12.25
CA TRP A 204 27.45 -9.68 12.00
C TRP A 204 27.73 -8.82 13.23
N LYS A 205 28.97 -8.85 13.73
CA LYS A 205 29.35 -8.26 15.03
C LYS A 205 29.39 -6.74 14.98
N ASP A 206 30.02 -6.16 13.97
CA ASP A 206 30.14 -4.72 13.78
C ASP A 206 29.29 -4.28 12.59
N VAL A 207 28.13 -3.65 12.84
CA VAL A 207 27.26 -3.10 11.80
C VAL A 207 27.03 -1.64 12.12
N SER A 208 27.29 -0.76 11.15
CA SER A 208 27.19 0.68 11.33
C SER A 208 26.78 1.40 10.05
N PHE A 209 26.09 2.52 10.20
CA PHE A 209 25.83 3.44 9.09
C PHE A 209 27.09 4.21 8.74
N ILE A 210 27.37 4.33 7.45
CA ILE A 210 28.47 5.14 6.95
C ILE A 210 27.98 6.59 6.89
N PRO A 211 28.71 7.57 7.48
CA PRO A 211 28.32 8.96 7.40
C PRO A 211 28.28 9.46 5.95
N GLU A 212 27.21 10.19 5.61
CA GLU A 212 27.04 10.81 4.30
C GLU A 212 28.17 11.81 4.00
N SER A 213 28.68 11.80 2.76
CA SER A 213 29.67 12.75 2.27
C SER A 213 29.16 13.43 1.00
N PRO A 214 28.98 14.77 0.98
CA PRO A 214 28.55 15.48 -0.23
C PRO A 214 29.52 15.37 -1.41
N LEU A 215 30.79 15.04 -1.14
CA LEU A 215 31.87 15.03 -2.13
C LEU A 215 32.13 13.63 -2.71
N GLU A 216 31.69 12.57 -2.03
CA GLU A 216 31.99 11.19 -2.40
C GLU A 216 30.75 10.31 -2.24
N LYS A 217 30.35 9.62 -3.32
CA LYS A 217 29.34 8.56 -3.22
C LYS A 217 29.93 7.41 -2.41
N ARG A 218 29.19 6.94 -1.41
CA ARG A 218 29.61 5.86 -0.51
C ARG A 218 28.42 4.97 -0.21
N PRO A 219 28.66 3.68 0.09
CA PRO A 219 27.62 2.78 0.53
C PRO A 219 26.93 3.27 1.80
N ASP A 220 25.70 2.83 2.04
CA ASP A 220 24.92 3.24 3.21
C ASP A 220 25.42 2.59 4.52
N ILE A 221 25.79 1.30 4.46
CA ILE A 221 26.09 0.48 5.63
C ILE A 221 27.41 -0.27 5.45
N LYS A 222 28.14 -0.43 6.56
CA LYS A 222 29.26 -1.36 6.69
C LYS A 222 28.91 -2.45 7.68
N ALA A 223 29.23 -3.69 7.33
CA ALA A 223 29.18 -4.83 8.24
C ALA A 223 30.53 -5.56 8.28
N ALA A 224 31.00 -5.92 9.47
CA ALA A 224 32.26 -6.62 9.66
C ALA A 224 32.16 -7.71 10.73
N SER A 225 32.84 -8.82 10.49
CA SER A 225 33.04 -9.90 11.45
C SER A 225 34.41 -10.54 11.21
N GLU A 226 35.25 -10.54 12.23
CA GLU A 226 36.60 -11.11 12.22
C GLU A 226 37.45 -10.60 11.04
N ASN A 227 37.56 -11.40 9.98
CA ASN A 227 38.40 -11.12 8.81
C ASN A 227 37.60 -10.73 7.56
N THR A 228 36.27 -10.60 7.66
CA THR A 228 35.40 -10.27 6.53
C THR A 228 34.70 -8.94 6.76
N GLU A 229 34.70 -8.10 5.73
CA GLU A 229 34.02 -6.81 5.69
C GLU A 229 33.13 -6.79 4.45
N TRP A 230 31.93 -6.22 4.60
CA TRP A 230 30.96 -5.99 3.53
C TRP A 230 30.51 -4.54 3.52
N PHE A 231 30.34 -4.05 2.29
CA PHE A 231 29.74 -2.76 2.00
C PHE A 231 28.37 -2.98 1.38
N ILE A 232 27.38 -2.30 1.95
CA ILE A 232 25.97 -2.59 1.69
C ILE A 232 25.32 -1.29 1.22
N GLU A 233 24.81 -1.33 0.00
CA GLU A 233 24.05 -0.24 -0.58
C GLU A 233 22.57 -0.56 -0.54
N CYS A 234 21.75 0.39 -0.08
CA CYS A 234 20.31 0.26 -0.01
C CYS A 234 19.64 1.18 -1.04
N LYS A 235 18.64 0.64 -1.72
CA LYS A 235 17.75 1.43 -2.59
C LYS A 235 16.30 1.10 -2.28
N ARG A 236 15.56 2.10 -1.82
CA ARG A 236 14.11 2.00 -1.70
C ARG A 236 13.45 2.62 -2.93
N LEU A 237 12.74 1.79 -3.69
CA LEU A 237 11.84 2.23 -4.75
C LEU A 237 10.51 2.65 -4.10
N ASN A 238 10.36 3.96 -3.92
CA ASN A 238 9.24 4.53 -3.18
C ASN A 238 7.99 4.66 -4.05
N GLY A 239 6.93 3.94 -3.66
CA GLY A 239 5.61 4.07 -4.26
C GLY A 239 5.57 3.61 -5.72
N ALA A 240 4.47 3.96 -6.40
CA ALA A 240 4.28 3.64 -7.81
C ALA A 240 5.21 4.50 -8.70
N SER A 241 5.64 3.95 -9.83
CA SER A 241 6.46 4.67 -10.80
C SER A 241 5.79 5.97 -11.27
N GLU A 242 6.55 6.93 -11.80
CA GLU A 242 5.94 8.18 -12.31
C GLU A 242 4.91 7.90 -13.40
N TYR A 243 5.21 6.95 -14.28
CA TYR A 243 4.26 6.50 -15.30
C TYR A 243 2.99 5.87 -14.68
N SER A 244 3.12 5.10 -13.59
CA SER A 244 1.96 4.56 -12.87
C SER A 244 1.08 5.66 -12.27
N LYS A 245 1.68 6.76 -11.80
CA LYS A 245 0.92 7.93 -11.32
C LYS A 245 0.18 8.61 -12.47
N GLU A 246 0.83 8.81 -13.61
CA GLU A 246 0.21 9.36 -14.82
C GLU A 246 -0.96 8.50 -15.31
N GLU A 247 -0.75 7.18 -15.38
CA GLU A 247 -1.77 6.20 -15.77
C GLU A 247 -2.97 6.23 -14.80
N ARG A 248 -2.71 6.30 -13.49
CA ARG A 248 -3.76 6.46 -12.48
C ARG A 248 -4.54 7.77 -12.64
N GLN A 249 -3.85 8.88 -12.89
CA GLN A 249 -4.51 10.16 -13.15
C GLN A 249 -5.42 10.08 -14.37
N LYS A 250 -4.96 9.40 -15.43
CA LYS A 250 -5.76 9.15 -16.63
C LYS A 250 -6.98 8.28 -16.34
N TRP A 251 -6.80 7.17 -15.61
CA TRP A 251 -7.91 6.33 -15.14
C TRP A 251 -8.96 7.15 -14.38
N ILE A 252 -8.55 8.00 -13.43
CA ILE A 252 -9.47 8.80 -12.63
C ILE A 252 -10.28 9.77 -13.49
N LYS A 253 -9.64 10.39 -14.50
CA LYS A 253 -10.35 11.24 -15.48
C LYS A 253 -11.43 10.44 -16.20
N MET A 254 -11.10 9.23 -16.66
CA MET A 254 -12.05 8.34 -17.34
C MET A 254 -13.19 7.86 -16.45
N TRP A 255 -12.85 7.41 -15.24
CA TRP A 255 -13.82 6.94 -14.24
C TRP A 255 -14.82 8.03 -13.90
N ARG A 256 -14.40 9.30 -13.79
CA ARG A 256 -15.29 10.43 -13.46
C ARG A 256 -16.50 10.50 -14.38
N HIS A 257 -16.29 10.37 -15.69
CA HIS A 257 -17.37 10.45 -16.67
C HIS A 257 -18.36 9.28 -16.53
N LEU A 258 -17.84 8.06 -16.32
CA LEU A 258 -18.68 6.87 -16.10
C LEU A 258 -19.43 6.96 -14.76
N ARG A 259 -18.73 7.32 -13.68
CA ARG A 259 -19.30 7.53 -12.34
C ARG A 259 -20.48 8.49 -12.38
N ASP A 260 -20.31 9.65 -13.02
CA ASP A 260 -21.37 10.66 -13.07
C ASP A 260 -22.61 10.14 -13.80
N TYR A 261 -22.41 9.36 -14.86
CA TYR A 261 -23.50 8.67 -15.56
C TYR A 261 -24.19 7.65 -14.64
N LEU A 262 -23.44 6.77 -13.97
CA LEU A 262 -23.97 5.73 -13.07
C LEU A 262 -24.78 6.35 -11.92
N VAL A 263 -24.24 7.38 -11.28
CA VAL A 263 -24.92 8.11 -10.19
C VAL A 263 -26.18 8.82 -10.71
N ALA A 264 -26.10 9.48 -11.87
CA ALA A 264 -27.25 10.20 -12.44
C ALA A 264 -28.38 9.25 -12.86
N LYS A 265 -28.04 8.05 -13.33
CA LYS A 265 -29.00 7.04 -13.77
C LYS A 265 -29.40 6.04 -12.67
N GLN A 266 -28.80 6.14 -11.48
CA GLN A 266 -28.99 5.20 -10.37
C GLN A 266 -28.74 3.74 -10.81
N ILE A 267 -27.63 3.52 -11.53
CA ILE A 267 -27.21 2.19 -11.99
C ILE A 267 -26.12 1.67 -11.05
N PRO A 268 -26.45 0.81 -10.06
CA PRO A 268 -25.46 0.17 -9.24
C PRO A 268 -24.71 -0.88 -10.06
N ALA A 269 -23.38 -0.86 -9.99
CA ALA A 269 -22.56 -1.67 -10.88
C ALA A 269 -21.18 -1.95 -10.29
N VAL A 270 -20.67 -3.15 -10.54
CA VAL A 270 -19.29 -3.54 -10.30
C VAL A 270 -18.69 -3.90 -11.65
N PHE A 271 -17.56 -3.29 -12.00
CA PHE A 271 -16.86 -3.57 -13.26
C PHE A 271 -15.52 -4.25 -13.02
N GLU A 272 -15.19 -5.16 -13.93
CA GLU A 272 -13.83 -5.68 -14.11
C GLU A 272 -13.31 -5.15 -15.43
N ILE A 273 -12.32 -4.26 -15.39
CA ILE A 273 -11.79 -3.59 -16.58
C ILE A 273 -10.32 -3.95 -16.80
N VAL A 274 -10.00 -4.38 -18.02
CA VAL A 274 -8.61 -4.65 -18.45
C VAL A 274 -8.34 -3.81 -19.69
N PHE A 275 -7.29 -3.00 -19.67
CA PHE A 275 -6.85 -2.24 -20.85
C PHE A 275 -5.66 -2.94 -21.52
N HIS A 276 -5.80 -3.22 -22.81
CA HIS A 276 -4.76 -3.83 -23.67
C HIS A 276 -3.92 -2.80 -24.43
N VAL A 277 -4.22 -1.51 -24.24
CA VAL A 277 -3.49 -0.36 -24.78
C VAL A 277 -3.19 0.65 -23.68
N GLU A 278 -2.13 1.45 -23.86
CA GLU A 278 -1.79 2.52 -22.90
C GLU A 278 -2.98 3.48 -22.72
N LEU A 279 -3.41 3.72 -21.47
CA LEU A 279 -4.61 4.52 -21.18
C LEU A 279 -4.55 5.92 -21.78
N ASP A 280 -3.36 6.51 -21.89
CA ASP A 280 -3.18 7.85 -22.46
C ASP A 280 -3.57 7.95 -23.95
N THR A 281 -3.62 6.81 -24.65
CA THR A 281 -4.10 6.73 -26.05
C THR A 281 -5.63 6.82 -26.17
N LEU A 282 -6.36 6.68 -25.04
CA LEU A 282 -7.82 6.68 -25.00
C LEU A 282 -8.37 8.05 -24.61
N PRO A 283 -9.53 8.49 -25.12
CA PRO A 283 -10.13 9.76 -24.72
C PRO A 283 -10.66 9.71 -23.27
N ASP A 284 -10.72 10.85 -22.59
CA ASP A 284 -11.18 10.95 -21.20
C ASP A 284 -12.63 10.48 -21.01
N ASP A 285 -13.49 10.53 -22.03
CA ASP A 285 -14.88 10.06 -21.96
C ASP A 285 -15.06 8.63 -22.50
N PHE A 286 -13.97 7.90 -22.77
CA PHE A 286 -14.00 6.58 -23.42
C PHE A 286 -14.95 5.60 -22.74
N LEU A 287 -14.83 5.42 -21.41
CA LEU A 287 -15.63 4.45 -20.66
C LEU A 287 -17.13 4.70 -20.83
N VAL A 288 -17.58 5.93 -20.60
CA VAL A 288 -19.01 6.27 -20.70
C VAL A 288 -19.49 6.18 -22.14
N ARG A 289 -18.69 6.59 -23.12
CA ARG A 289 -19.05 6.53 -24.55
C ARG A 289 -19.31 5.09 -25.01
N GLN A 290 -18.53 4.14 -24.51
CA GLN A 290 -18.67 2.73 -24.88
C GLN A 290 -19.77 2.00 -24.10
N LEU A 291 -19.99 2.37 -22.82
CA LEU A 291 -20.88 1.62 -21.92
C LEU A 291 -22.29 2.20 -21.80
N ALA A 292 -22.49 3.52 -21.92
CA ALA A 292 -23.76 4.17 -21.57
C ALA A 292 -24.99 3.61 -22.29
N GLY A 293 -24.86 3.23 -23.57
CA GLY A 293 -25.97 2.62 -24.32
C GLY A 293 -26.28 1.17 -23.93
N LYS A 294 -25.36 0.48 -23.27
CA LYS A 294 -25.46 -0.94 -22.88
C LYS A 294 -25.95 -1.10 -21.45
N LEU A 295 -25.50 -0.24 -20.54
CA LEU A 295 -25.76 -0.36 -19.10
C LEU A 295 -27.24 -0.52 -18.71
N PRO A 296 -28.21 0.21 -19.32
CA PRO A 296 -29.63 0.03 -18.96
C PRO A 296 -30.21 -1.35 -19.31
N LEU A 297 -29.51 -2.14 -20.12
CA LEU A 297 -29.93 -3.47 -20.56
C LEU A 297 -29.33 -4.58 -19.70
N LEU A 298 -28.41 -4.26 -18.79
CA LEU A 298 -27.70 -5.24 -17.97
C LEU A 298 -28.43 -5.43 -16.63
N SER A 299 -28.62 -6.69 -16.24
CA SER A 299 -29.29 -7.08 -14.99
C SER A 299 -28.57 -8.19 -14.22
N SER A 300 -27.53 -8.78 -14.80
CA SER A 300 -26.78 -9.89 -14.22
C SER A 300 -25.34 -9.91 -14.72
N SER A 301 -24.51 -10.70 -14.02
CA SER A 301 -23.09 -10.87 -14.30
C SER A 301 -22.85 -11.28 -15.76
N CYS A 302 -22.06 -10.52 -16.52
CA CYS A 302 -21.76 -10.82 -17.91
C CYS A 302 -20.49 -10.13 -18.43
N LEU A 303 -19.93 -10.70 -19.50
CA LEU A 303 -18.92 -10.04 -20.32
C LEU A 303 -19.62 -9.05 -21.27
N VAL A 304 -19.32 -7.75 -21.13
CA VAL A 304 -19.99 -6.68 -21.88
C VAL A 304 -19.22 -6.35 -23.15
N ILE A 305 -17.90 -6.28 -23.05
CA ILE A 305 -16.98 -5.93 -24.15
C ILE A 305 -15.73 -6.79 -24.01
N SER A 306 -15.24 -7.34 -25.13
CA SER A 306 -13.92 -7.94 -25.24
C SER A 306 -13.42 -7.72 -26.66
N ASN A 307 -12.33 -6.98 -26.81
CA ASN A 307 -11.69 -6.66 -28.09
C ASN A 307 -10.21 -6.31 -27.88
N GLU A 308 -9.51 -5.93 -28.96
CA GLU A 308 -8.08 -5.62 -28.93
C GLU A 308 -7.66 -4.43 -28.06
N GLN A 309 -8.59 -3.54 -27.69
CA GLN A 309 -8.27 -2.37 -26.87
C GLN A 309 -8.47 -2.64 -25.37
N TRP A 310 -9.49 -3.43 -25.02
CA TRP A 310 -9.90 -3.63 -23.63
C TRP A 310 -10.96 -4.72 -23.47
N GLN A 311 -11.11 -5.16 -22.22
CA GLN A 311 -12.13 -6.06 -21.76
C GLN A 311 -12.92 -5.45 -20.60
N VAL A 312 -14.24 -5.67 -20.58
CA VAL A 312 -15.14 -5.24 -19.51
C VAL A 312 -16.10 -6.35 -19.13
N SER A 313 -16.06 -6.77 -17.88
CA SER A 313 -17.15 -7.53 -17.26
C SER A 313 -17.96 -6.63 -16.34
N PHE A 314 -19.24 -6.94 -16.20
CA PHE A 314 -20.20 -6.24 -15.35
C PHE A 314 -20.80 -7.23 -14.35
N ASP A 315 -21.01 -6.76 -13.13
CA ASP A 315 -21.88 -7.38 -12.12
C ASP A 315 -22.68 -6.30 -11.37
N THR A 316 -23.61 -6.73 -10.53
CA THR A 316 -24.44 -5.86 -9.68
C THR A 316 -23.94 -5.83 -8.25
N VAL A 317 -24.17 -4.72 -7.54
CA VAL A 317 -23.87 -4.61 -6.11
C VAL A 317 -24.88 -5.43 -5.30
N ASN A 318 -24.39 -6.26 -4.38
CA ASN A 318 -25.24 -7.03 -3.47
C ASN A 318 -25.68 -6.17 -2.26
N PHE A 319 -26.70 -5.35 -2.45
CA PHE A 319 -27.23 -4.50 -1.37
C PHE A 319 -27.85 -5.27 -0.21
N GLU A 320 -28.34 -6.49 -0.42
CA GLU A 320 -28.89 -7.31 0.66
C GLU A 320 -27.78 -7.65 1.68
N LYS A 321 -26.65 -8.16 1.19
CA LYS A 321 -25.47 -8.42 2.03
C LYS A 321 -24.92 -7.14 2.66
N ALA A 322 -24.81 -6.06 1.88
CA ALA A 322 -24.30 -4.79 2.39
C ALA A 322 -25.19 -4.21 3.51
N LYS A 323 -26.52 -4.29 3.37
CA LYS A 323 -27.47 -3.85 4.40
C LYS A 323 -27.40 -4.73 5.64
N ALA A 324 -27.39 -6.06 5.48
CA ALA A 324 -27.26 -6.98 6.61
C ALA A 324 -25.98 -6.72 7.42
N HIS A 325 -24.86 -6.42 6.75
CA HIS A 325 -23.64 -6.02 7.44
C HIS A 325 -23.79 -4.67 8.15
N LEU A 326 -24.35 -3.66 7.48
CA LEU A 326 -24.49 -2.30 8.03
C LEU A 326 -25.55 -2.18 9.14
N GLU A 327 -26.45 -3.16 9.28
CA GLU A 327 -27.37 -3.27 10.42
C GLU A 327 -26.65 -3.61 11.73
N GLN A 328 -25.50 -4.28 11.63
CA GLN A 328 -24.70 -4.72 12.79
C GLN A 328 -23.45 -3.86 12.97
N PHE A 329 -22.85 -3.39 11.87
CA PHE A 329 -21.54 -2.77 11.85
C PHE A 329 -21.53 -1.42 11.13
N SER A 330 -20.61 -0.54 11.53
CA SER A 330 -20.28 0.67 10.79
C SER A 330 -18.94 0.51 10.11
N VAL A 331 -18.79 0.96 8.86
CA VAL A 331 -17.60 0.69 8.05
C VAL A 331 -16.80 1.97 7.82
N LYS A 332 -15.50 1.95 8.15
CA LYS A 332 -14.63 3.12 7.96
C LYS A 332 -14.56 3.53 6.48
N MET A 333 -14.50 4.83 6.22
CA MET A 333 -14.40 5.37 4.86
C MET A 333 -13.10 6.17 4.65
N PRO A 334 -12.24 5.79 3.70
CA PRO A 334 -12.25 4.54 2.92
C PRO A 334 -11.74 3.35 3.74
N SER A 335 -12.01 2.12 3.29
CA SER A 335 -11.45 0.88 3.85
C SER A 335 -11.53 -0.26 2.84
N THR A 336 -10.79 -1.35 3.06
CA THR A 336 -10.91 -2.59 2.28
C THR A 336 -12.24 -3.29 2.52
N GLN A 337 -12.79 -3.21 3.74
CA GLN A 337 -14.14 -3.69 4.05
C GLN A 337 -15.19 -3.01 3.17
N LEU A 338 -15.06 -1.71 2.92
CA LEU A 338 -15.96 -1.00 2.00
C LEU A 338 -15.83 -1.51 0.56
N GLN A 339 -14.61 -1.84 0.11
CA GLN A 339 -14.41 -2.43 -1.22
C GLN A 339 -15.14 -3.78 -1.31
N GLU A 340 -14.99 -4.63 -0.30
CA GLU A 340 -15.63 -5.94 -0.23
C GLU A 340 -17.15 -5.83 -0.21
N LEU A 341 -17.72 -4.86 0.52
CA LEU A 341 -19.18 -4.64 0.52
C LEU A 341 -19.71 -4.21 -0.86
N ILE A 342 -18.92 -3.47 -1.63
CA ILE A 342 -19.32 -2.99 -2.97
C ILE A 342 -19.15 -4.09 -4.01
N ALA A 343 -17.98 -4.71 -4.06
CA ALA A 343 -17.59 -5.64 -5.11
C ALA A 343 -17.90 -7.11 -4.79
N GLY A 344 -18.12 -7.46 -3.53
CA GLY A 344 -18.33 -8.82 -3.05
C GLY A 344 -17.04 -9.60 -2.80
N TYR A 345 -15.87 -9.02 -3.08
CA TYR A 345 -14.56 -9.62 -2.85
C TYR A 345 -13.47 -8.53 -2.77
N ARG A 346 -12.28 -8.94 -2.33
CA ARG A 346 -11.07 -8.12 -2.32
C ARG A 346 -10.14 -8.64 -3.38
N ASP A 347 -9.62 -7.71 -4.16
CA ASP A 347 -8.51 -8.00 -5.04
C ASP A 347 -7.40 -7.07 -4.60
N PRO A 348 -6.46 -7.57 -3.77
CA PRO A 348 -5.31 -6.79 -3.37
C PRO A 348 -4.34 -6.71 -4.55
N ASN A 349 -4.85 -6.83 -5.76
CA ASN A 349 -4.15 -7.13 -6.94
C ASN A 349 -4.74 -6.21 -8.08
N ARG A 350 -5.87 -5.51 -7.91
CA ARG A 350 -6.32 -4.50 -8.91
C ARG A 350 -6.58 -3.14 -8.29
N GLY A 351 -6.42 -2.11 -9.13
CA GLY A 351 -6.86 -0.78 -8.75
C GLY A 351 -8.36 -0.79 -8.56
N PHE A 352 -8.88 -0.40 -7.40
CA PHE A 352 -10.31 -0.31 -7.17
C PHE A 352 -10.74 1.14 -6.95
N THR A 353 -11.65 1.60 -7.79
CA THR A 353 -12.23 2.95 -7.63
C THR A 353 -13.72 2.81 -7.51
N HIS A 354 -14.31 3.52 -6.55
CA HIS A 354 -15.74 3.42 -6.29
C HIS A 354 -16.37 4.77 -5.99
N VAL A 355 -17.69 4.76 -6.01
CA VAL A 355 -18.57 5.78 -5.48
C VAL A 355 -19.58 5.09 -4.58
N VAL A 356 -19.86 5.71 -3.44
CA VAL A 356 -20.89 5.24 -2.51
C VAL A 356 -21.73 6.42 -2.07
N CYS A 357 -23.03 6.20 -1.91
CA CYS A 357 -23.96 7.14 -1.30
C CYS A 357 -24.70 6.44 -0.17
N GLY A 358 -24.83 7.13 0.96
CA GLY A 358 -25.48 6.60 2.14
C GLY A 358 -25.30 7.52 3.34
N LYS A 359 -25.69 7.05 4.52
CA LYS A 359 -25.51 7.78 5.78
C LYS A 359 -24.12 7.52 6.34
N THR A 360 -23.57 8.56 6.98
CA THR A 360 -22.26 8.47 7.64
C THR A 360 -22.31 9.11 9.01
N GLU A 361 -21.55 8.56 9.94
CA GLU A 361 -21.39 9.07 11.29
C GLU A 361 -19.91 9.27 11.64
N TYR A 362 -19.65 10.11 12.64
CA TYR A 362 -18.30 10.32 13.19
C TYR A 362 -18.22 9.68 14.57
N PHE A 363 -17.16 8.93 14.83
CA PHE A 363 -16.96 8.23 16.11
C PHE A 363 -15.74 8.77 16.87
N GLY A 364 -15.92 9.06 18.17
CA GLY A 364 -14.88 9.66 19.01
C GLY A 364 -14.86 11.19 18.92
N GLU A 365 -13.79 11.81 19.42
CA GLU A 365 -13.67 13.27 19.48
C GLU A 365 -13.15 13.87 18.16
N GLY A 366 -13.75 15.00 17.76
CA GLY A 366 -13.39 15.72 16.56
C GLY A 366 -13.89 15.07 15.27
N HIS A 367 -13.67 15.76 14.14
CA HIS A 367 -13.99 15.26 12.80
C HIS A 367 -12.67 15.01 12.05
N VAL A 368 -11.96 13.96 12.42
CA VAL A 368 -10.61 13.61 11.96
C VAL A 368 -10.52 12.13 11.65
N ASN A 369 -10.43 11.76 10.36
CA ASN A 369 -10.31 10.38 9.86
C ASN A 369 -11.15 9.31 10.62
N ASN A 370 -12.30 9.71 11.15
CA ASN A 370 -13.15 8.93 12.05
C ASN A 370 -14.58 8.88 11.51
N LYS A 371 -14.70 8.94 10.18
CA LYS A 371 -15.97 8.90 9.45
C LYS A 371 -16.26 7.48 8.99
N TYR A 372 -17.47 7.02 9.27
CA TYR A 372 -17.91 5.65 9.01
C TYR A 372 -19.24 5.67 8.27
N LEU A 373 -19.41 4.73 7.35
CA LEU A 373 -20.65 4.43 6.64
C LEU A 373 -21.57 3.63 7.57
N THR A 374 -22.81 4.10 7.74
CA THR A 374 -23.85 3.44 8.55
C THR A 374 -25.04 2.99 7.72
N SER A 375 -25.15 3.44 6.46
CA SER A 375 -26.09 2.89 5.49
C SER A 375 -25.53 3.01 4.08
N MET A 376 -25.98 2.15 3.17
CA MET A 376 -25.62 2.20 1.76
C MET A 376 -26.88 2.22 0.89
N ASP A 377 -27.11 3.35 0.22
CA ASP A 377 -28.26 3.57 -0.66
C ASP A 377 -27.91 3.33 -2.13
N PHE A 378 -26.65 3.58 -2.50
CA PHE A 378 -26.12 3.40 -3.83
C PHE A 378 -24.62 3.11 -3.76
N ALA A 379 -24.14 2.24 -4.63
CA ALA A 379 -22.71 2.06 -4.86
C ALA A 379 -22.44 1.66 -6.30
N ALA A 380 -21.28 2.07 -6.79
CA ALA A 380 -20.69 1.50 -7.99
C ALA A 380 -19.16 1.48 -7.86
N GLY A 381 -18.52 0.46 -8.41
CA GLY A 381 -17.08 0.27 -8.34
C GLY A 381 -16.51 -0.32 -9.61
N ALA A 382 -15.22 -0.15 -9.81
CA ALA A 382 -14.49 -0.80 -10.89
C ALA A 382 -13.11 -1.23 -10.39
N PHE A 383 -12.81 -2.52 -10.56
CA PHE A 383 -11.44 -3.00 -10.63
C PHE A 383 -10.87 -2.69 -12.01
N TRP A 384 -9.63 -2.24 -12.05
CA TRP A 384 -8.95 -1.93 -13.29
C TRP A 384 -7.46 -2.28 -13.23
N HIS A 385 -6.91 -2.64 -14.39
CA HIS A 385 -5.48 -2.72 -14.64
C HIS A 385 -5.19 -2.57 -16.15
N CYS A 386 -3.91 -2.43 -16.49
CA CYS A 386 -3.41 -2.29 -17.85
C CYS A 386 -2.35 -3.36 -18.10
N ASP A 387 -2.55 -4.21 -19.11
CA ASP A 387 -1.62 -5.28 -19.50
C ASP A 387 -0.86 -4.96 -20.81
N ALA A 388 -0.99 -3.73 -21.31
CA ALA A 388 -0.23 -3.27 -22.47
C ALA A 388 1.28 -3.36 -22.21
N GLY A 389 2.03 -4.12 -23.01
CA GLY A 389 3.46 -4.36 -22.80
C GLY A 389 4.30 -3.08 -22.63
N ARG A 390 3.99 -2.02 -23.38
CA ARG A 390 4.66 -0.71 -23.21
C ARG A 390 4.41 -0.05 -21.86
N SER A 391 3.23 -0.23 -21.27
CA SER A 391 2.91 0.24 -19.92
C SER A 391 3.75 -0.54 -18.90
N VAL A 392 3.77 -1.87 -19.00
CA VAL A 392 4.56 -2.75 -18.14
C VAL A 392 6.05 -2.37 -18.17
N ASP A 393 6.64 -2.27 -19.36
CA ASP A 393 8.04 -1.89 -19.54
C ASP A 393 8.37 -0.54 -18.88
N LYS A 394 7.51 0.47 -19.08
CA LYS A 394 7.75 1.82 -18.54
C LYS A 394 7.70 1.86 -17.03
N LYS A 395 6.83 1.06 -16.41
CA LYS A 395 6.74 0.94 -14.95
C LYS A 395 7.96 0.22 -14.37
N ALA A 396 8.45 -0.82 -15.04
CA ALA A 396 9.62 -1.60 -14.59
C ALA A 396 10.97 -0.87 -14.78
N ARG A 397 11.09 0.04 -15.75
CA ARG A 397 12.35 0.72 -16.13
C ARG A 397 13.09 1.43 -14.99
N ASP A 398 12.41 1.88 -13.94
CA ASP A 398 13.09 2.57 -12.83
C ASP A 398 14.11 1.65 -12.14
N MET A 399 13.85 0.34 -12.08
CA MET A 399 14.75 -0.64 -11.46
C MET A 399 16.16 -0.60 -12.07
N LYS A 400 16.29 -0.68 -13.39
CA LYS A 400 17.60 -0.72 -14.06
C LYS A 400 18.45 0.51 -13.74
N LYS A 401 17.82 1.68 -13.75
CA LYS A 401 18.46 2.95 -13.42
C LYS A 401 18.94 2.95 -11.96
N ARG A 402 18.11 2.51 -11.02
CA ARG A 402 18.48 2.46 -9.59
C ARG A 402 19.58 1.47 -9.29
N LEU A 403 19.59 0.31 -9.94
CA LEU A 403 20.70 -0.65 -9.82
C LEU A 403 22.02 -0.05 -10.32
N GLY A 404 22.01 0.66 -11.46
CA GLY A 404 23.19 1.40 -11.92
C GLY A 404 23.68 2.44 -10.91
N GLU A 405 22.75 3.27 -10.40
CA GLU A 405 23.06 4.28 -9.38
C GLU A 405 23.61 3.68 -8.07
N ALA A 406 23.17 2.48 -7.69
CA ALA A 406 23.63 1.75 -6.51
C ALA A 406 25.06 1.21 -6.71
N VAL A 407 25.31 0.57 -7.86
CA VAL A 407 26.61 -0.02 -8.18
C VAL A 407 27.71 1.03 -8.31
N ASP A 408 27.39 2.23 -8.78
CA ASP A 408 28.30 3.38 -8.82
C ASP A 408 28.82 3.79 -7.43
N GLN A 409 28.08 3.53 -6.36
CA GLN A 409 28.46 3.92 -4.98
C GLN A 409 29.33 2.86 -4.31
N LEU A 410 29.46 1.69 -4.92
CA LEU A 410 30.22 0.59 -4.35
C LEU A 410 31.74 0.80 -4.50
N PRO A 411 32.49 0.51 -3.42
CA PRO A 411 33.95 0.57 -3.46
C PRO A 411 34.53 -0.48 -4.40
N GLU A 412 35.69 -0.16 -4.97
CA GLU A 412 36.45 -1.11 -5.80
C GLU A 412 37.15 -2.16 -4.92
N ASN A 413 37.17 -3.42 -5.38
CA ASN A 413 37.91 -4.54 -4.74
C ASN A 413 37.52 -4.80 -3.27
N LYS A 414 36.23 -4.63 -2.96
CA LYS A 414 35.65 -4.81 -1.63
C LYS A 414 34.35 -5.59 -1.77
N ASN A 415 34.14 -6.58 -0.89
CA ASN A 415 32.91 -7.37 -0.91
C ASN A 415 31.70 -6.43 -0.78
N SER A 416 30.85 -6.43 -1.80
CA SER A 416 29.72 -5.51 -1.86
C SER A 416 28.43 -6.23 -2.20
N VAL A 417 27.34 -5.76 -1.60
CA VAL A 417 25.97 -6.18 -1.92
C VAL A 417 25.07 -4.98 -2.16
N VAL A 418 23.98 -5.22 -2.88
CA VAL A 418 22.89 -4.24 -3.02
C VAL A 418 21.61 -4.85 -2.47
N HIS A 419 20.91 -4.12 -1.61
CA HIS A 419 19.54 -4.41 -1.21
C HIS A 419 18.60 -3.42 -1.87
N VAL A 420 17.60 -3.92 -2.58
CA VAL A 420 16.54 -3.11 -3.21
C VAL A 420 15.21 -3.47 -2.59
N GLY A 421 14.51 -2.48 -2.02
CA GLY A 421 13.17 -2.65 -1.48
C GLY A 421 12.13 -2.00 -2.39
N LEU A 422 11.14 -2.76 -2.85
CA LEU A 422 10.03 -2.26 -3.66
C LEU A 422 8.69 -2.60 -3.03
N GLU A 423 7.75 -1.65 -3.12
CA GLU A 423 6.35 -1.98 -2.87
C GLU A 423 5.78 -2.56 -4.15
N THR A 424 5.02 -3.64 -4.02
CA THR A 424 4.40 -4.31 -5.14
C THR A 424 3.15 -3.55 -5.53
N LEU A 425 3.36 -2.38 -6.16
CA LEU A 425 2.31 -1.41 -6.48
C LEU A 425 1.86 -1.35 -7.94
N ASP A 426 2.35 -2.24 -8.79
CA ASP A 426 2.13 -2.11 -10.24
C ASP A 426 1.65 -3.40 -10.93
N GLY A 427 1.45 -4.48 -10.17
CA GLY A 427 0.96 -5.75 -10.69
C GLY A 427 2.07 -6.75 -11.00
N VAL A 428 1.69 -8.03 -11.08
CA VAL A 428 2.61 -9.15 -11.26
C VAL A 428 3.44 -9.00 -12.53
N LEU A 429 2.86 -8.53 -13.64
CA LEU A 429 3.59 -8.35 -14.90
C LEU A 429 4.77 -7.37 -14.76
N VAL A 430 4.59 -6.31 -13.96
CA VAL A 430 5.65 -5.33 -13.71
C VAL A 430 6.70 -5.91 -12.79
N GLU A 431 6.28 -6.67 -11.79
CA GLU A 431 7.18 -7.37 -10.87
C GLU A 431 8.05 -8.40 -11.61
N GLU A 432 7.46 -9.22 -12.49
CA GLU A 432 8.16 -10.16 -13.38
C GLU A 432 9.23 -9.47 -14.22
N GLU A 433 8.90 -8.33 -14.83
CA GLU A 433 9.85 -7.54 -15.63
C GLU A 433 10.96 -6.92 -14.77
N ILE A 434 10.65 -6.54 -13.53
CA ILE A 434 11.63 -6.09 -12.54
C ILE A 434 12.62 -7.22 -12.17
N PHE A 435 12.15 -8.46 -11.98
CA PHE A 435 13.05 -9.60 -11.74
C PHE A 435 13.93 -9.90 -12.93
N ASN A 436 13.36 -9.92 -14.14
CA ASN A 436 14.12 -10.11 -15.37
C ASN A 436 15.22 -9.05 -15.49
N THR A 437 14.92 -7.80 -15.12
CA THR A 437 15.88 -6.70 -15.12
C THR A 437 17.01 -6.91 -14.09
N ALA A 438 16.68 -7.32 -12.86
CA ALA A 438 17.67 -7.55 -11.81
C ALA A 438 18.58 -8.74 -12.11
N GLN A 439 18.00 -9.87 -12.55
CA GLN A 439 18.74 -11.09 -12.88
C GLN A 439 19.74 -10.89 -14.02
N ASN A 440 19.37 -10.10 -15.03
CA ASN A 440 20.20 -9.85 -16.21
C ASN A 440 21.02 -8.55 -16.11
N PHE A 441 21.14 -7.97 -14.91
CA PHE A 441 21.88 -6.74 -14.70
C PHE A 441 23.39 -6.94 -14.93
N ASP A 442 23.97 -6.12 -15.80
CA ASP A 442 25.42 -6.10 -16.07
C ASP A 442 26.14 -5.25 -15.01
N ASN A 443 27.02 -5.90 -14.25
CA ASN A 443 27.83 -5.30 -13.19
C ASN A 443 29.30 -5.09 -13.60
N SER A 444 29.62 -5.18 -14.90
CA SER A 444 30.99 -5.15 -15.41
C SER A 444 31.83 -4.01 -14.82
N GLY A 445 32.83 -4.37 -14.01
CA GLY A 445 33.81 -3.45 -13.43
C GLY A 445 33.71 -3.18 -11.92
N LYS A 446 32.68 -3.66 -11.22
CA LYS A 446 32.54 -3.50 -9.75
C LYS A 446 32.49 -4.84 -9.01
N ASP A 447 32.95 -4.85 -7.75
CA ASP A 447 33.01 -6.05 -6.91
C ASP A 447 31.65 -6.35 -6.24
N LEU A 448 30.60 -6.45 -7.06
CA LEU A 448 29.24 -6.77 -6.64
C LEU A 448 29.06 -8.29 -6.61
N HIS A 449 28.80 -8.85 -5.42
CA HIS A 449 28.59 -10.29 -5.26
C HIS A 449 27.11 -10.67 -5.33
N TRP A 450 26.25 -9.92 -4.63
CA TRP A 450 24.84 -10.25 -4.46
C TRP A 450 23.93 -9.04 -4.62
N ILE A 451 22.78 -9.26 -5.26
CA ILE A 451 21.64 -8.34 -5.26
C ILE A 451 20.50 -9.02 -4.53
N TYR A 452 19.91 -8.35 -3.54
CA TYR A 452 18.71 -8.78 -2.82
C TYR A 452 17.55 -7.85 -3.20
N CYS A 453 16.47 -8.41 -3.74
CA CYS A 453 15.26 -7.69 -4.10
C CYS A 453 14.13 -8.07 -3.15
N HIS A 454 13.78 -7.15 -2.25
CA HIS A 454 12.71 -7.28 -1.26
C HIS A 454 11.41 -6.71 -1.83
N LEU A 455 10.40 -7.56 -1.93
CA LEU A 455 9.04 -7.21 -2.34
C LEU A 455 8.18 -7.06 -1.10
N PHE A 456 7.53 -5.91 -0.97
CA PHE A 456 6.67 -5.60 0.16
C PHE A 456 5.22 -5.46 -0.29
N GLN A 457 4.37 -6.35 0.22
CA GLN A 457 2.92 -6.29 0.03
C GLN A 457 2.24 -6.19 1.39
N SER A 458 1.57 -5.07 1.64
CA SER A 458 0.79 -4.84 2.85
C SER A 458 -0.69 -5.00 2.56
N TYR A 459 -1.39 -5.67 3.45
CA TYR A 459 -2.85 -5.77 3.44
C TYR A 459 -3.39 -5.24 4.74
N ALA A 460 -4.59 -4.70 4.65
CA ALA A 460 -5.36 -4.31 5.80
C ALA A 460 -6.68 -5.07 5.64
N PRO A 461 -6.78 -6.34 6.07
CA PRO A 461 -8.04 -7.08 6.00
C PRO A 461 -8.97 -6.63 7.12
N PRO A 462 -10.30 -6.80 7.02
CA PRO A 462 -11.23 -6.28 8.03
C PRO A 462 -11.18 -6.93 9.42
N ASP A 463 -10.45 -8.03 9.54
CA ASP A 463 -10.29 -8.85 10.75
C ASP A 463 -8.83 -8.92 11.29
N GLN A 464 -7.89 -8.14 10.74
CA GLN A 464 -6.51 -8.01 11.24
C GLN A 464 -5.98 -6.55 11.10
N ASP A 465 -5.15 -6.08 12.04
CA ASP A 465 -4.66 -4.69 12.07
C ASP A 465 -3.86 -4.41 10.81
N TRP A 466 -3.13 -5.44 10.39
CA TRP A 466 -2.38 -5.50 9.17
C TRP A 466 -2.01 -6.97 8.89
N VAL A 467 -1.75 -7.26 7.63
CA VAL A 467 -1.00 -8.45 7.18
C VAL A 467 0.12 -7.92 6.30
N PHE A 468 1.33 -8.43 6.46
CA PHE A 468 2.47 -7.97 5.69
C PHE A 468 3.23 -9.15 5.12
N ASP A 469 3.30 -9.21 3.79
CA ASP A 469 4.07 -10.19 3.04
C ASP A 469 5.38 -9.55 2.57
N GLU A 470 6.48 -10.26 2.85
CA GLU A 470 7.77 -10.00 2.24
C GLU A 470 8.18 -11.22 1.39
N THR A 471 8.60 -10.97 0.16
CA THR A 471 9.25 -11.96 -0.70
C THR A 471 10.63 -11.44 -1.08
N VAL A 472 11.67 -12.29 -1.00
CA VAL A 472 13.03 -11.87 -1.37
C VAL A 472 13.57 -12.74 -2.50
N HIS A 473 13.91 -12.09 -3.61
CA HIS A 473 14.69 -12.69 -4.68
C HIS A 473 16.14 -12.26 -4.54
N TYR A 474 17.09 -13.17 -4.80
CA TYR A 474 18.50 -12.82 -4.75
C TYR A 474 19.28 -13.46 -5.89
N PHE A 475 20.27 -12.73 -6.37
CA PHE A 475 21.04 -13.08 -7.56
C PHE A 475 22.53 -12.96 -7.27
N SER A 476 23.29 -13.95 -7.75
CA SER A 476 24.76 -13.96 -7.69
C SER A 476 25.33 -13.48 -9.02
N HIS A 477 26.26 -12.52 -8.99
CA HIS A 477 26.84 -11.95 -10.21
C HIS A 477 28.34 -12.23 -10.40
N LYS A 478 28.91 -13.11 -9.59
CA LYS A 478 30.25 -13.69 -9.80
C LYS A 478 30.15 -15.21 -9.80
N ASP A 479 31.12 -15.89 -10.41
CA ASP A 479 31.41 -17.32 -10.19
C ASP A 479 31.77 -17.52 -8.71
N CYS A 480 30.76 -17.52 -7.84
CA CYS A 480 30.94 -17.35 -6.41
C CYS A 480 31.44 -18.66 -5.80
N ARG A 481 32.77 -18.72 -5.57
CA ARG A 481 33.38 -19.57 -4.53
C ARG A 481 33.16 -19.01 -3.12
N HIS A 482 32.49 -17.86 -2.98
CA HIS A 482 32.20 -17.21 -1.71
C HIS A 482 30.82 -17.63 -1.20
N GLU A 483 30.75 -18.07 0.06
CA GLU A 483 29.49 -18.33 0.75
C GLU A 483 28.64 -17.06 0.83
N GLN A 484 27.33 -17.22 0.76
CA GLN A 484 26.37 -16.13 0.88
C GLN A 484 26.49 -15.48 2.27
N PRO A 485 26.58 -14.13 2.38
CA PRO A 485 26.82 -13.47 3.68
C PRO A 485 25.62 -13.48 4.63
N LEU A 486 24.44 -13.90 4.14
CA LEU A 486 23.18 -13.92 4.87
C LEU A 486 22.57 -15.33 4.77
N THR A 487 22.22 -15.91 5.92
CA THR A 487 21.46 -17.17 6.01
C THR A 487 19.95 -16.92 6.02
N HIS A 488 19.54 -15.71 6.41
CA HIS A 488 18.15 -15.25 6.38
C HIS A 488 18.07 -13.92 5.64
N HIS A 489 17.05 -13.77 4.79
CA HIS A 489 16.96 -12.63 3.87
C HIS A 489 15.82 -11.65 4.17
N LEU A 490 14.84 -12.03 5.00
CA LEU A 490 13.64 -11.23 5.26
C LEU A 490 13.92 -10.10 6.25
N VAL A 491 13.69 -8.85 5.85
CA VAL A 491 13.89 -7.66 6.69
C VAL A 491 12.73 -7.42 7.67
N MET A 492 11.51 -7.85 7.34
CA MET A 492 10.27 -7.55 8.08
C MET A 492 9.76 -8.74 8.90
N THR A 493 9.86 -9.96 8.37
CA THR A 493 9.30 -11.16 9.02
C THR A 493 10.36 -11.99 9.75
N ASP A 494 9.90 -12.91 10.60
CA ASP A 494 10.78 -13.73 11.44
C ASP A 494 11.57 -14.79 10.67
N VAL A 495 12.70 -15.16 11.28
CA VAL A 495 13.55 -16.26 10.83
C VAL A 495 12.77 -17.57 10.90
N GLY A 496 12.52 -18.20 9.75
CA GLY A 496 11.80 -19.47 9.65
C GLY A 496 10.34 -19.37 9.20
N ALA A 497 9.82 -18.16 8.98
CA ALA A 497 8.61 -17.97 8.19
C ALA A 497 8.93 -18.28 6.72
N SER A 498 8.98 -19.56 6.36
CA SER A 498 9.12 -19.97 4.96
C SER A 498 7.80 -19.67 4.26
N ASN A 499 7.70 -18.49 3.68
CA ASN A 499 6.71 -18.27 2.64
C ASN A 499 7.37 -18.62 1.31
N ASP A 500 7.59 -19.91 1.08
CA ASP A 500 8.12 -20.42 -0.19
C ASP A 500 7.18 -19.98 -1.34
N GLY A 501 7.78 -19.46 -2.41
CA GLY A 501 7.07 -18.91 -3.56
C GLY A 501 6.76 -17.41 -3.44
N VAL A 502 6.30 -16.83 -4.54
CA VAL A 502 5.99 -15.40 -4.69
C VAL A 502 4.63 -15.05 -4.06
N HIS A 503 4.50 -13.86 -3.46
CA HIS A 503 3.28 -13.49 -2.72
C HIS A 503 2.01 -13.51 -3.58
N TRP A 504 2.10 -13.24 -4.89
CA TRP A 504 0.93 -13.27 -5.78
C TRP A 504 0.40 -14.67 -6.12
N LEU A 505 1.10 -15.74 -5.73
CA LEU A 505 0.57 -17.12 -5.81
C LEU A 505 -0.17 -17.55 -4.53
N ARG A 506 -0.16 -16.71 -3.49
CA ARG A 506 -0.82 -16.98 -2.21
C ARG A 506 -2.25 -16.44 -2.24
N ASN A 507 -3.14 -17.03 -1.44
CA ASN A 507 -4.47 -16.47 -1.27
C ASN A 507 -4.37 -15.12 -0.57
N ALA A 508 -5.06 -14.11 -1.11
CA ALA A 508 -5.21 -12.83 -0.46
C ALA A 508 -5.86 -12.99 0.93
N PRO A 509 -5.35 -12.32 1.98
CA PRO A 509 -6.02 -12.25 3.29
C PRO A 509 -7.38 -11.57 3.19
#